data_AF-A0A645J5U8-F1
#
_entry.id   AF-A0A645J5U8-F1
#
_cell.length_a   1.000
_cell.length_b   1.000
_cell.length_c   1.000
_cell.angle_alpha   90.00
_cell.angle_beta   90.00
_cell.angle_gamma   90.00
#
_symmetry.space_group_name_H-M   'P 1'
#
loop_
_entity.id
_entity.type
_entity.pdbx_description
1 polymer ?
#
loop_
_entity_poly.entity_id
_entity_poly.type
_entity_poly.pdbx_seq_one_letter_code
_entity_poly.pdbx_strand_id
1 'polypeptide(L)'
;MVVGQEAVALATGDIANVRLVPSDPPAVPEALQALTEADYIVLGPGSWYSSVIPHLLGPEIVRAMAASPARRVLTLNLVPTEDETPAYTASRHIEVLAEHAPGLRWDVVVADPSFADGDPHLATFVASLGAELVVAPVRARDGSARHDPYLLTSVYAAIMGL
;
A
#
# COMPACT_ATOMS: atom_id res chain seq x y z
N MET A 1 12.63 5.35 20.74
CA MET A 1 11.33 5.84 20.22
C MET A 1 11.60 7.08 19.42
N VAL A 2 11.23 7.07 18.13
CA VAL A 2 11.39 8.22 17.21
C VAL A 2 10.03 8.89 17.07
N VAL A 3 9.99 10.22 17.03
CA VAL A 3 8.75 11.01 16.96
C VAL A 3 8.85 12.03 15.84
N GLY A 4 7.78 12.16 15.05
CA GLY A 4 7.70 13.05 13.90
C GLY A 4 7.92 12.30 12.59
N GLN A 5 7.09 12.58 11.58
CA GLN A 5 7.09 11.86 10.30
C GLN A 5 8.46 11.86 9.62
N GLU A 6 9.13 13.02 9.55
CA GLU A 6 10.46 13.15 8.95
C GLU A 6 11.49 12.29 9.69
N ALA A 7 11.51 12.36 11.02
CA ALA A 7 12.43 11.57 11.83
C ALA A 7 12.16 10.07 11.69
N VAL A 8 10.89 9.65 11.55
CA VAL A 8 10.52 8.26 11.30
C VAL A 8 10.99 7.80 9.92
N ALA A 9 10.84 8.63 8.89
CA ALA A 9 11.28 8.30 7.53
C ALA A 9 12.82 8.18 7.41
N LEU A 10 13.56 8.89 8.26
CA LEU A 10 15.03 8.86 8.33
C LEU A 10 15.56 7.91 9.42
N ALA A 11 14.68 7.18 10.09
CA ALA A 11 15.08 6.25 11.14
C ALA A 11 15.88 5.10 10.53
N THR A 12 16.88 4.63 11.26
CA THR A 12 17.69 3.46 10.87
C THR A 12 17.35 2.26 11.75
N GLY A 13 17.43 1.06 11.18
CA GLY A 13 17.07 -0.20 11.83
C GLY A 13 15.61 -0.61 11.59
N ASP A 14 15.22 -1.77 12.09
CA ASP A 14 13.90 -2.34 11.83
C ASP A 14 12.79 -1.59 12.59
N ILE A 15 11.80 -1.07 11.85
CA ILE A 15 10.63 -0.43 12.44
C ILE A 15 9.66 -1.50 12.95
N ALA A 16 9.64 -1.69 14.27
CA ALA A 16 8.76 -2.68 14.91
C ALA A 16 7.27 -2.29 14.89
N ASN A 17 6.95 -1.00 15.03
CA ASN A 17 5.57 -0.51 15.06
C ASN A 17 5.51 1.02 14.84
N VAL A 18 4.43 1.49 14.22
CA VAL A 18 4.09 2.92 14.10
C VAL A 18 2.71 3.18 14.71
N ARG A 19 2.54 4.33 15.37
CA ARG A 19 1.27 4.77 15.98
C ARG A 19 1.12 6.28 15.92
N LEU A 20 -0.13 6.75 16.00
CA LEU A 20 -0.45 8.17 16.12
C LEU A 20 -0.48 8.61 17.59
N VAL A 21 -0.22 9.89 17.82
CA VAL A 21 -0.38 10.57 19.11
C VAL A 21 -1.06 11.91 18.85
N PRO A 22 -2.35 12.10 19.23
CA PRO A 22 -3.23 11.16 19.92
C PRO A 22 -3.56 9.90 19.07
N SER A 23 -3.92 8.80 19.73
CA SER A 23 -4.05 7.47 19.11
C SER A 23 -5.29 7.25 18.26
N ASP A 24 -6.30 8.11 18.38
CA ASP A 24 -7.57 8.03 17.65
C ASP A 24 -7.97 9.42 17.15
N PRO A 25 -7.21 10.00 16.20
CA PRO A 25 -7.60 11.27 15.62
C PRO A 25 -8.88 11.06 14.78
N PRO A 26 -9.86 11.96 14.90
CA PRO A 26 -11.07 11.88 14.09
C PRO A 26 -10.72 11.99 12.61
N ALA A 27 -11.39 11.20 11.77
CA ALA A 27 -11.26 11.37 10.33
C ALA A 27 -11.95 12.66 9.89
N VAL A 28 -11.42 13.25 8.83
CA VAL A 28 -12.04 14.39 8.17
C VAL A 28 -13.30 13.91 7.44
N PRO A 29 -14.49 14.50 7.66
CA PRO A 29 -15.74 14.02 7.07
C PRO A 29 -15.70 13.85 5.55
N GLU A 30 -15.04 14.77 4.85
CA GLU A 30 -14.85 14.76 3.41
C GLU A 30 -14.08 13.51 2.93
N ALA A 31 -13.13 13.02 3.74
CA ALA A 31 -12.41 11.77 3.44
C ALA A 31 -13.33 10.55 3.59
N LEU A 32 -14.18 10.52 4.61
CA LEU A 32 -15.15 9.43 4.80
C LEU A 32 -16.20 9.41 3.68
N GLN A 33 -16.66 10.58 3.25
CA GLN A 33 -17.57 10.72 2.12
C GLN A 33 -16.90 10.22 0.83
N ALA A 34 -15.68 10.66 0.55
CA ALA A 34 -14.93 10.20 -0.63
C ALA A 34 -14.75 8.68 -0.65
N LEU A 35 -14.45 8.05 0.50
CA LEU A 35 -14.35 6.60 0.62
C LEU A 35 -15.68 5.88 0.36
N THR A 36 -16.80 6.51 0.73
CA THR A 36 -18.15 5.95 0.55
C THR A 36 -18.61 6.04 -0.91
N GLU A 37 -18.26 7.13 -1.59
CA GLU A 37 -18.68 7.41 -2.97
C GLU A 37 -17.73 6.84 -4.03
N ALA A 38 -16.54 6.41 -3.64
CA ALA A 38 -15.54 5.89 -4.56
C ALA A 38 -15.99 4.58 -5.23
N ASP A 39 -15.72 4.47 -6.53
CA ASP A 39 -15.75 3.18 -7.24
C ASP A 39 -14.47 2.37 -6.99
N TYR A 40 -13.35 3.07 -6.73
CA TYR A 40 -12.04 2.49 -6.49
C TYR A 40 -11.30 3.21 -5.36
N ILE A 41 -10.64 2.44 -4.50
CA ILE A 41 -9.74 2.95 -3.47
C ILE A 41 -8.35 2.43 -3.78
N VAL A 42 -7.42 3.32 -4.12
CA VAL A 42 -6.03 2.96 -4.40
C VAL A 42 -5.17 3.34 -3.20
N LEU A 43 -4.44 2.37 -2.64
CA LEU A 43 -3.45 2.60 -1.60
C LEU A 43 -2.04 2.32 -2.13
N GLY A 44 -1.12 3.23 -1.85
CA GLY A 44 0.23 3.19 -2.39
C GLY A 44 0.30 3.65 -3.85
N PRO A 45 1.49 3.62 -4.46
CA PRO A 45 2.77 3.28 -3.82
C PRO A 45 3.24 4.39 -2.86
N GLY A 46 4.23 4.10 -2.02
CA GLY A 46 4.82 5.06 -1.09
C GLY A 46 5.53 4.40 0.09
N SER A 47 6.32 5.17 0.83
CA SER A 47 6.99 4.69 2.05
C SER A 47 5.97 4.11 3.03
N TRP A 48 6.19 2.88 3.47
CA TRP A 48 5.16 2.16 4.22
C TRP A 48 4.89 2.80 5.58
N TYR A 49 5.92 3.10 6.36
CA TYR A 49 5.74 3.56 7.74
C TYR A 49 5.50 5.07 7.84
N SER A 50 5.97 5.85 6.87
CA SER A 50 5.89 7.31 6.89
C SER A 50 4.81 7.89 5.96
N SER A 51 4.30 7.13 4.98
CA SER A 51 3.28 7.61 4.03
C SER A 51 2.04 6.74 3.97
N VAL A 52 2.16 5.42 3.91
CA VAL A 52 0.99 4.55 3.66
C VAL A 52 0.28 4.13 4.95
N ILE A 53 0.98 3.42 5.84
CA ILE A 53 0.44 2.92 7.12
C ILE A 53 -0.20 4.05 7.96
N PRO A 54 0.32 5.29 8.00
CA PRO A 54 -0.35 6.37 8.73
C PRO A 54 -1.83 6.57 8.37
N HIS A 55 -2.24 6.33 7.12
CA HIS A 55 -3.64 6.38 6.71
C HIS A 55 -4.48 5.21 7.29
N LEU A 56 -3.84 4.08 7.57
CA LEU A 56 -4.46 2.89 8.16
C LEU A 56 -4.49 2.92 9.69
N LEU A 57 -3.80 3.87 10.33
CA LEU A 57 -3.82 4.03 11.79
C LEU A 57 -5.09 4.72 12.30
N GLY A 58 -5.88 5.34 11.41
CA GLY A 58 -7.17 5.95 11.74
C GLY A 58 -8.30 4.92 11.71
N PRO A 59 -8.93 4.55 12.84
CA PRO A 59 -9.95 3.51 12.88
C PRO A 59 -11.18 3.82 12.01
N GLU A 60 -11.57 5.09 11.91
CA GLU A 60 -12.67 5.53 11.05
C GLU A 60 -12.36 5.33 9.56
N ILE A 61 -11.12 5.63 9.13
CA ILE A 61 -10.66 5.42 7.76
C ILE A 61 -10.69 3.93 7.42
N VAL A 62 -10.13 3.08 8.26
CA VAL A 62 -10.11 1.62 8.02
C VAL A 62 -11.52 1.05 7.97
N ARG A 63 -12.42 1.48 8.86
CA ARG A 63 -13.83 1.06 8.84
C ARG A 63 -14.54 1.52 7.56
N ALA A 64 -14.33 2.76 7.13
CA ALA A 64 -14.93 3.28 5.91
C ALA A 64 -14.40 2.56 4.67
N MET A 65 -13.09 2.33 4.56
CA MET A 65 -12.49 1.54 3.49
C MET A 65 -13.03 0.10 3.45
N ALA A 66 -13.22 -0.54 4.61
CA ALA A 66 -13.71 -1.91 4.70
C ALA A 66 -15.21 -2.04 4.39
N ALA A 67 -16.00 -1.02 4.70
CA ALA A 67 -17.45 -0.98 4.43
C ALA A 67 -17.79 -0.45 3.03
N SER A 68 -16.84 0.21 2.36
CA SER A 68 -17.03 0.76 1.03
C SER A 68 -17.29 -0.35 0.00
N PRO A 69 -18.21 -0.13 -0.96
CA PRO A 69 -18.39 -1.03 -2.10
C PRO A 69 -17.25 -0.91 -3.13
N ALA A 70 -16.36 0.08 -2.97
CA ALA A 70 -15.26 0.34 -3.88
C ALA A 70 -14.33 -0.86 -4.03
N ARG A 71 -13.81 -1.07 -5.24
CA ARG A 71 -12.74 -2.03 -5.48
C ARG A 71 -11.42 -1.46 -4.95
N ARG A 72 -10.78 -2.18 -4.02
CA ARG A 72 -9.55 -1.76 -3.33
C ARG A 72 -8.32 -2.30 -4.04
N VAL A 73 -7.48 -1.38 -4.50
CA VAL A 73 -6.24 -1.67 -5.23
C VAL A 73 -5.06 -1.29 -4.35
N LEU A 74 -4.19 -2.25 -4.09
CA LEU A 74 -2.89 -2.02 -3.43
C LEU A 74 -1.80 -1.97 -4.49
N THR A 75 -1.07 -0.87 -4.58
CA THR A 75 0.09 -0.75 -5.47
C THR A 75 1.38 -0.85 -4.68
N LEU A 76 2.16 -1.90 -4.94
CA LEU A 76 3.42 -2.16 -4.24
C LEU A 76 4.53 -1.21 -4.70
N ASN A 77 5.50 -0.98 -3.81
CA ASN A 77 6.73 -0.29 -4.17
C ASN A 77 7.58 -1.11 -5.15
N LEU A 78 8.43 -0.43 -5.92
CA LEU A 78 9.30 -1.05 -6.94
C LEU A 78 10.54 -1.72 -6.37
N VAL A 79 10.96 -1.29 -5.18
CA VAL A 79 12.13 -1.78 -4.47
C VAL A 79 11.79 -1.76 -2.98
N PRO A 80 12.44 -2.59 -2.15
CA PRO A 80 12.43 -2.39 -0.71
C PRO A 80 12.98 -1.00 -0.40
N THR A 81 12.38 -0.29 0.54
CA THR A 81 12.98 0.93 1.07
C THR A 81 14.16 0.50 1.94
N GLU A 82 15.41 0.78 1.51
CA GLU A 82 16.62 0.32 2.18
C GLU A 82 16.67 0.73 3.67
N ASP A 83 16.10 1.89 4.00
CA ASP A 83 16.11 2.45 5.36
C ASP A 83 14.91 2.02 6.23
N GLU A 84 13.76 1.67 5.64
CA GLU A 84 12.55 1.29 6.39
C GLU A 84 12.30 -0.24 6.41
N THR A 85 12.80 -0.97 5.40
CA THR A 85 12.40 -2.36 5.08
C THR A 85 13.53 -3.17 4.41
N PRO A 86 14.76 -3.22 4.95
CA PRO A 86 15.82 -3.98 4.31
C PRO A 86 15.42 -5.46 4.20
N ALA A 87 15.38 -5.97 2.96
CA ALA A 87 15.00 -7.35 2.59
C ALA A 87 13.51 -7.74 2.67
N TYR A 88 12.57 -6.79 2.66
CA TYR A 88 11.15 -7.16 2.54
C TYR A 88 10.82 -7.66 1.12
N THR A 89 10.24 -8.86 1.05
CA THR A 89 9.64 -9.36 -0.19
C THR A 89 8.33 -8.65 -0.49
N ALA A 90 7.81 -8.81 -1.70
CA ALA A 90 6.51 -8.27 -2.08
C ALA A 90 5.38 -8.77 -1.17
N SER A 91 5.38 -10.05 -0.78
CA SER A 91 4.41 -10.58 0.18
C SER A 91 4.56 -9.95 1.55
N ARG A 92 5.80 -9.68 2.01
CA ARG A 92 6.04 -9.03 3.31
C ARG A 92 5.47 -7.61 3.34
N HIS A 93 5.50 -6.86 2.24
CA HIS A 93 4.83 -5.55 2.17
C HIS A 93 3.32 -5.66 2.48
N ILE A 94 2.66 -6.68 1.94
CA ILE A 94 1.23 -6.91 2.16
C ILE A 94 0.97 -7.35 3.61
N GLU A 95 1.81 -8.23 4.17
CA GLU A 95 1.72 -8.66 5.57
C GLU A 95 1.82 -7.49 6.55
N VAL A 96 2.76 -6.58 6.34
CA VAL A 96 2.94 -5.40 7.21
C VAL A 96 1.69 -4.53 7.22
N LEU A 97 1.01 -4.37 6.09
CA LEU A 97 -0.27 -3.66 6.04
C LEU A 97 -1.36 -4.41 6.81
N ALA A 98 -1.40 -5.74 6.70
CA ALA A 98 -2.35 -6.58 7.44
C ALA A 98 -2.09 -6.58 8.95
N GLU A 99 -0.84 -6.43 9.41
CA GLU A 99 -0.50 -6.27 10.82
C GLU A 99 -1.09 -4.97 11.43
N HIS A 100 -1.19 -3.91 10.62
CA HIS A 100 -1.71 -2.61 11.06
C HIS A 100 -3.22 -2.45 10.81
N ALA A 101 -3.78 -3.16 9.82
CA ALA A 101 -5.20 -3.14 9.48
C ALA A 101 -5.73 -4.56 9.17
N PRO A 102 -5.84 -5.46 10.17
CA PRO A 102 -6.15 -6.88 9.95
C PRO A 102 -7.56 -7.14 9.38
N GLY A 103 -8.47 -6.17 9.53
CA GLY A 103 -9.83 -6.23 8.97
C GLY A 103 -9.93 -5.72 7.53
N LEU A 104 -8.89 -5.09 6.98
CA LEU A 104 -8.89 -4.56 5.63
C LEU A 104 -8.49 -5.65 4.63
N ARG A 105 -9.23 -5.75 3.53
CA ARG A 105 -8.96 -6.68 2.42
C ARG A 105 -8.67 -5.90 1.16
N TRP A 106 -7.83 -6.48 0.30
CA TRP A 106 -7.50 -5.96 -1.01
C TRP A 106 -8.22 -6.78 -2.07
N ASP A 107 -8.73 -6.14 -3.11
CA ASP A 107 -9.35 -6.84 -4.24
C ASP A 107 -8.31 -7.07 -5.36
N VAL A 108 -7.36 -6.15 -5.51
CA VAL A 108 -6.26 -6.22 -6.48
C VAL A 108 -4.95 -5.80 -5.83
N VAL A 109 -3.87 -6.52 -6.12
CA VAL A 109 -2.50 -6.12 -5.82
C VAL A 109 -1.76 -5.89 -7.13
N VAL A 110 -1.19 -4.71 -7.31
CA VAL A 110 -0.35 -4.35 -8.47
C VAL A 110 1.11 -4.44 -8.08
N ALA A 111 1.89 -5.18 -8.87
CA ALA A 111 3.34 -5.31 -8.68
C ALA A 111 4.08 -5.16 -10.01
N ASP A 112 5.23 -4.49 -9.98
CA ASP A 112 6.15 -4.49 -11.11
C ASP A 112 6.87 -5.85 -11.22
N PRO A 113 7.11 -6.38 -12.43
CA PRO A 113 7.85 -7.63 -12.62
C PRO A 113 9.19 -7.66 -11.87
N SER A 114 9.94 -6.54 -11.88
CA SER A 114 11.25 -6.49 -11.22
C SER A 114 11.19 -6.67 -9.70
N PHE A 115 10.03 -6.46 -9.08
CA PHE A 115 9.81 -6.70 -7.66
C PHE A 115 9.11 -8.02 -7.40
N ALA A 116 8.14 -8.38 -8.24
CA ALA A 116 7.41 -9.65 -8.14
C ALA A 116 8.33 -10.87 -8.34
N ASP A 117 9.30 -10.79 -9.26
CA ASP A 117 10.25 -11.88 -9.56
C ASP A 117 11.14 -12.24 -8.35
N GLY A 118 11.31 -11.32 -7.41
CA GLY A 118 12.04 -11.55 -6.15
C GLY A 118 11.27 -12.37 -5.11
N ASP A 119 9.99 -12.67 -5.35
CA ASP A 119 9.12 -13.39 -4.42
C ASP A 119 8.30 -14.48 -5.14
N PRO A 120 8.80 -15.72 -5.20
CA PRO A 120 8.12 -16.82 -5.92
C PRO A 120 6.78 -17.21 -5.28
N HIS A 121 6.50 -16.76 -4.05
CA HIS A 121 5.27 -17.09 -3.34
C HIS A 121 4.18 -16.02 -3.50
N LEU A 122 4.51 -14.84 -4.04
CA LEU A 122 3.61 -13.70 -4.13
C LEU A 122 2.24 -14.06 -4.74
N ALA A 123 2.22 -14.74 -5.87
CA ALA A 123 0.98 -15.11 -6.54
C ALA A 123 0.09 -16.01 -5.67
N THR A 124 0.68 -17.01 -5.00
CA THR A 124 -0.06 -17.90 -4.10
C THR A 124 -0.53 -17.17 -2.86
N PHE A 125 0.31 -16.30 -2.30
CA PHE A 125 -0.03 -15.49 -1.14
C PHE A 125 -1.19 -14.54 -1.42
N VAL A 126 -1.13 -13.76 -2.50
CA VAL A 126 -2.21 -12.86 -2.93
C VAL A 126 -3.51 -13.62 -3.19
N ALA A 127 -3.44 -14.76 -3.88
CA ALA A 127 -4.61 -15.60 -4.11
C ALA A 127 -5.19 -16.15 -2.79
N SER A 128 -4.36 -16.49 -1.80
CA SER A 128 -4.82 -16.96 -0.48
C SER A 128 -5.56 -15.89 0.31
N LEU A 129 -5.32 -14.61 0.01
CA LEU A 129 -6.05 -13.48 0.56
C LEU A 129 -7.37 -13.19 -0.19
N GLY A 130 -7.65 -13.91 -1.28
CA GLY A 130 -8.80 -13.69 -2.14
C GLY A 130 -8.64 -12.51 -3.12
N ALA A 131 -7.42 -11.99 -3.29
CA ALA A 131 -7.12 -10.86 -4.16
C ALA A 131 -6.61 -11.33 -5.53
N GLU A 132 -6.76 -10.48 -6.54
CA GLU A 132 -6.14 -10.64 -7.86
C GLU A 132 -4.73 -10.05 -7.86
N LEU A 133 -3.74 -10.78 -8.37
CA LEU A 133 -2.39 -10.23 -8.62
C LEU A 133 -2.29 -9.74 -10.07
N VAL A 134 -2.02 -8.45 -10.24
CA VAL A 134 -1.69 -7.84 -11.54
C VAL A 134 -0.20 -7.54 -11.58
N VAL A 135 0.53 -8.33 -12.37
CA VAL A 135 1.96 -8.10 -12.63
C VAL A 135 2.11 -7.40 -13.97
N ALA A 136 2.57 -6.15 -13.96
CA ALA A 136 2.71 -5.34 -15.16
C ALA A 136 3.88 -4.34 -15.05
N PRO A 137 4.60 -4.03 -16.15
CA PRO A 137 5.66 -3.04 -16.11
C PRO A 137 5.10 -1.68 -15.70
N VAL A 138 5.52 -1.18 -14.55
CA VAL A 138 5.12 0.14 -14.02
C VAL A 138 6.33 0.98 -13.59
N ARG A 139 7.55 0.45 -13.68
CA ARG A 139 8.81 1.18 -13.48
C ARG A 139 9.17 2.09 -14.66
N ALA A 140 9.70 3.28 -14.35
CA ALA A 140 10.30 4.19 -15.32
C ALA A 140 11.53 3.58 -16.00
N ARG A 141 11.67 3.81 -17.32
CA ARG A 141 12.76 3.24 -18.13
C ARG A 141 14.09 4.01 -18.03
N ASP A 142 14.16 5.03 -17.18
CA ASP A 142 15.34 5.87 -16.96
C ASP A 142 16.34 5.29 -15.94
N GLY A 143 16.08 4.08 -15.45
CA GLY A 143 16.89 3.39 -14.44
C GLY A 143 16.58 3.81 -13.01
N SER A 144 15.68 4.76 -12.79
CA SER A 144 15.26 5.15 -11.44
C SER A 144 14.29 4.15 -10.81
N ALA A 145 14.23 4.13 -9.49
CA ALA A 145 13.21 3.38 -8.73
C ALA A 145 11.90 4.17 -8.60
N ARG A 146 11.42 4.73 -9.72
CA ARG A 146 10.18 5.51 -9.77
C ARG A 146 9.16 4.82 -10.66
N HIS A 147 7.90 4.92 -10.25
CA HIS A 147 6.79 4.49 -11.09
C HIS A 147 6.66 5.44 -12.29
N ASP A 148 6.48 4.88 -13.48
CA ASP A 148 6.12 5.63 -14.68
C ASP A 148 4.62 5.95 -14.61
N PRO A 149 4.22 7.23 -14.62
CA PRO A 149 2.82 7.60 -14.47
C PRO A 149 1.95 7.09 -15.62
N TYR A 150 2.46 7.02 -16.86
CA TYR A 150 1.68 6.57 -18.00
C TYR A 150 1.45 5.06 -17.98
N LEU A 151 2.48 4.30 -17.60
CA LEU A 151 2.34 2.84 -17.42
C LEU A 151 1.37 2.53 -16.28
N LEU A 152 1.50 3.23 -15.15
CA LEU A 152 0.62 3.02 -14.01
C LEU A 152 -0.83 3.42 -14.33
N THR A 153 -1.06 4.52 -15.05
CA THR A 153 -2.39 4.87 -15.57
C THR A 153 -2.95 3.79 -16.49
N SER A 154 -2.14 3.21 -17.38
CA SER A 154 -2.60 2.13 -18.26
C SER A 154 -3.02 0.89 -17.47
N VAL A 155 -2.31 0.55 -16.40
CA VAL A 155 -2.65 -0.57 -15.52
C VAL A 155 -3.95 -0.29 -14.77
N TYR A 156 -4.12 0.91 -14.21
CA TYR A 156 -5.36 1.29 -13.54
C TYR A 156 -6.54 1.33 -14.50
N ALA A 157 -6.39 1.87 -15.71
CA ALA A 157 -7.45 1.85 -16.72
C ALA A 157 -7.90 0.42 -17.03
N ALA A 158 -6.97 -0.52 -17.21
CA ALA A 158 -7.30 -1.93 -17.42
C ALA A 158 -8.05 -2.55 -16.23
N ILE A 159 -7.61 -2.28 -14.98
CA ILE A 159 -8.30 -2.73 -13.76
C ILE A 159 -9.70 -2.13 -13.66
N MET A 160 -9.87 -0.88 -14.10
CA MET A 160 -11.10 -0.12 -14.03
C MET A 160 -12.05 -0.38 -15.21
N GLY A 161 -11.59 -1.08 -16.26
CA GLY A 161 -12.36 -1.33 -17.48
C GLY A 161 -12.55 -0.10 -18.36
N LEU A 162 -11.57 0.82 -18.38
CA LEU A 162 -11.56 2.08 -19.14
C LEU A 162 -10.76 1.99 -20.43
#